data_AF-A0A264VV10-F1
#
_entry.id   AF-A0A264VV10-F1
#
_cell.length_a   1.000
_cell.length_b   1.000
_cell.length_c   1.000
_cell.angle_alpha   90.00
_cell.angle_beta   90.00
_cell.angle_gamma   90.00
#
_symmetry.space_group_name_H-M   'P 1'
#
loop_
_entity.id
_entity.type
_entity.pdbx_description
1 polymer ?
#
loop_
_entity_poly.entity_id
_entity_poly.type
_entity_poly.pdbx_seq_one_letter_code
_entity_poly.pdbx_strand_id
1 'polypeptide(L)'
;MDKQKKLDVICMGRIAVDLYGQQIGSRLEDVSSFAKYLGGSSGNVAFGTAIQGLKSSMLARVGDEHMGRFLREELQRVGCDTSHLITDKDRLTALVILGIKDQDTFPLIFYRDNCADMAITPDDFSEEYIASARCLAITGTHLSNPKTRAAVLKALEYAKRNNVKTAIDIDYRPVLWGLTSLGDGETRFIASDSVTQQLQDVLSMFDLIVGTEEEFHIAGGTTDTVQALKNIRQLTDAELVCKRGSLGCSVFSGEIPETLDEGITVHGVRVEVLNVLGAGDAFMSGLLRGYLNGDGWEKACAYANACGALVVSRHGCAPAMPTKIELDNYLERAAAVPRPDLDPMLNHLHRVTSRSTQWNELCVMAFDHRIQFVDMARLAGVDISCIPTLKKLIYRASSEVAEEANLQGKAGLLCDSTFGQDVLNDVTGRGWWIGRPIELPASRPLCLEHGNIGSQLISWPKEHIVKCLVFFHPEDNHPLRLEQEKTVQEVYSACCQSGHELLLEVILPADMERNDELYLRAIKRFYNLGIKPDWWKLPPLQAENWDAVDQLIQERDPYCRGVVLLGLDAPQAELQAGFNAAAGKSIVKGFAVGRTLFGKPSLEWMKGEINDDELVQKIKTNYLNLIALWRQRK
;
A
#
# COMPACT_ATOMS: atom_id res chain seq x y z
N MET A 1 -26.14 -11.56 16.95
CA MET A 1 -25.39 -10.31 16.79
C MET A 1 -26.26 -9.33 16.02
N ASP A 2 -26.48 -8.14 16.57
CA ASP A 2 -27.29 -7.12 15.92
C ASP A 2 -26.51 -6.54 14.73
N LYS A 3 -26.89 -6.92 13.50
CA LYS A 3 -26.27 -6.45 12.25
C LYS A 3 -26.55 -4.95 11.98
N GLN A 4 -27.19 -4.24 12.91
CA GLN A 4 -27.57 -2.82 12.79
C GLN A 4 -26.50 -1.82 13.24
N LYS A 5 -25.41 -2.25 13.90
CA LYS A 5 -24.33 -1.34 14.32
C LYS A 5 -23.57 -0.77 13.11
N LYS A 6 -23.16 0.50 13.20
CA LYS A 6 -22.49 1.23 12.10
C LYS A 6 -21.07 0.70 11.86
N LEU A 7 -20.35 0.42 12.93
CA LEU A 7 -18.97 -0.05 12.93
C LEU A 7 -18.90 -1.51 13.40
N ASP A 8 -17.95 -2.26 12.86
CA ASP A 8 -17.64 -3.60 13.34
C ASP A 8 -16.72 -3.53 14.56
N VAL A 9 -15.68 -2.69 14.50
CA VAL A 9 -14.71 -2.56 15.58
C VAL A 9 -14.25 -1.10 15.73
N ILE A 10 -14.18 -0.63 16.97
CA ILE A 10 -13.41 0.56 17.34
C ILE A 10 -12.11 0.07 17.95
N CYS A 11 -10.98 0.46 17.37
CA CYS A 11 -9.66 0.22 17.91
C CYS A 11 -9.22 1.44 18.71
N MET A 12 -8.97 1.25 20.00
CA MET A 12 -8.52 2.31 20.89
C MET A 12 -7.12 1.98 21.42
N GLY A 13 -6.18 2.89 21.21
CA GLY A 13 -4.85 2.72 21.78
C GLY A 13 -3.78 3.50 21.04
N ARG A 14 -2.56 2.93 21.06
CA ARG A 14 -1.38 3.58 20.47
C ARG A 14 -1.47 3.57 18.94
N ILE A 15 -1.18 4.74 18.36
CA ILE A 15 -0.86 4.92 16.95
C ILE A 15 0.42 5.76 16.84
N ALA A 16 1.33 5.36 15.97
CA ALA A 16 2.64 5.99 15.83
C ALA A 16 3.16 5.80 14.41
N VAL A 17 4.23 6.52 14.04
CA VAL A 17 4.99 6.23 12.82
C VAL A 17 6.20 5.39 13.18
N ASP A 18 6.30 4.25 12.51
CA ASP A 18 7.44 3.35 12.66
C ASP A 18 8.46 3.62 11.54
N LEU A 19 9.72 3.77 11.93
CA LEU A 19 10.87 3.94 11.06
C LEU A 19 11.71 2.66 11.12
N TYR A 20 11.53 1.79 10.12
CA TYR A 20 12.19 0.50 9.99
C TYR A 20 13.52 0.64 9.24
N GLY A 21 14.63 0.26 9.87
CA GLY A 21 15.93 0.26 9.23
C GLY A 21 15.98 -0.68 8.02
N GLN A 22 16.41 -0.16 6.86
CA GLN A 22 16.39 -0.93 5.61
C GLN A 22 17.56 -1.91 5.47
N GLN A 23 18.68 -1.67 6.18
CA GLN A 23 19.86 -2.53 6.13
C GLN A 23 19.80 -3.65 7.18
N ILE A 24 19.13 -4.76 6.86
CA ILE A 24 19.03 -5.94 7.71
C ILE A 24 20.41 -6.43 8.14
N GLY A 25 20.57 -6.79 9.42
CA GLY A 25 21.84 -7.21 9.98
C GLY A 25 22.67 -6.09 10.62
N SER A 26 22.28 -4.82 10.40
CA SER A 26 23.00 -3.67 10.96
C SER A 26 22.69 -3.50 12.44
N ARG A 27 23.64 -2.91 13.19
CA ARG A 27 23.29 -2.29 14.48
C ARG A 27 22.40 -1.08 14.20
N LEU A 28 21.51 -0.73 15.12
CA LEU A 28 20.59 0.39 14.91
C LEU A 28 21.34 1.71 14.68
N GLU A 29 22.49 1.88 15.33
CA GLU A 29 23.39 3.03 15.21
C GLU A 29 24.05 3.15 13.83
N ASP A 30 24.15 2.06 13.07
CA ASP A 30 24.77 2.02 11.73
C ASP A 30 23.73 2.08 10.60
N VAL A 31 22.43 2.05 10.92
CA VAL A 31 21.36 2.15 9.91
C VAL A 31 21.42 3.52 9.25
N SER A 32 21.47 3.52 7.91
CA SER A 32 21.65 4.75 7.12
C SER A 32 20.36 5.21 6.43
N SER A 33 19.35 4.34 6.34
CA SER A 33 18.04 4.68 5.80
C SER A 33 16.92 3.90 6.48
N PHE A 34 15.76 4.56 6.57
CA PHE A 34 14.56 4.02 7.22
C PHE A 34 13.39 4.03 6.25
N ALA A 35 12.62 2.94 6.23
CA ALA A 35 11.30 2.90 5.63
C ALA A 35 10.26 3.37 6.65
N LYS A 36 9.38 4.29 6.23
CA LYS A 36 8.34 4.88 7.06
C LYS A 36 7.03 4.11 6.91
N TYR A 37 6.47 3.64 8.02
CA TYR A 37 5.20 2.91 8.05
C TYR A 37 4.25 3.42 9.13
N LEU A 38 2.96 3.10 8.96
CA LEU A 38 2.00 3.18 10.06
C LEU A 38 2.35 2.12 11.10
N GLY A 39 2.32 2.51 12.37
CA GLY A 39 2.65 1.68 13.51
C GLY A 39 1.77 1.97 14.73
N GLY A 40 2.19 1.38 15.85
CA GLY A 40 1.40 1.34 17.08
C GLY A 40 0.35 0.24 17.07
N SER A 41 0.22 -0.52 18.17
CA SER A 41 -0.52 -1.79 18.17
C SER A 41 -1.99 -1.59 17.75
N SER A 42 -2.70 -0.64 18.34
CA SER A 42 -4.09 -0.35 17.94
C SER A 42 -4.21 0.24 16.55
N GLY A 43 -3.24 1.06 16.12
CA GLY A 43 -3.16 1.55 14.74
C GLY A 43 -3.03 0.40 13.73
N ASN A 44 -2.17 -0.56 14.02
CA ASN A 44 -1.96 -1.77 13.22
C ASN A 44 -3.23 -2.64 13.19
N VAL A 45 -3.90 -2.84 14.32
CA VAL A 45 -5.17 -3.60 14.37
C VAL A 45 -6.28 -2.87 13.60
N ALA A 46 -6.37 -1.54 13.70
CA ALA A 46 -7.34 -0.75 12.93
C ALA A 46 -7.11 -0.88 11.42
N PHE A 47 -5.84 -0.80 10.99
CA PHE A 47 -5.44 -1.01 9.60
C PHE A 47 -5.76 -2.43 9.13
N GLY A 48 -5.33 -3.44 9.88
CA GLY A 48 -5.48 -4.85 9.53
C GLY A 48 -6.92 -5.32 9.49
N THR A 49 -7.76 -4.88 10.42
CA THR A 49 -9.19 -5.20 10.39
C THR A 49 -9.91 -4.54 9.20
N ALA A 50 -9.54 -3.30 8.85
CA ALA A 50 -10.10 -2.60 7.70
C ALA A 50 -9.73 -3.27 6.37
N ILE A 51 -8.45 -3.61 6.17
CA ILE A 51 -8.00 -4.29 4.94
C ILE A 51 -8.53 -5.73 4.80
N GLN A 52 -8.95 -6.32 5.93
CA GLN A 52 -9.66 -7.61 5.99
C GLN A 52 -11.18 -7.49 5.77
N GLY A 53 -11.69 -6.27 5.54
CA GLY A 53 -13.07 -6.00 5.15
C GLY A 53 -14.02 -5.67 6.30
N LEU A 54 -13.52 -5.44 7.51
CA LEU A 54 -14.34 -4.94 8.62
C LEU A 54 -14.50 -3.42 8.55
N LYS A 55 -15.64 -2.92 9.03
CA LYS A 55 -15.87 -1.47 9.22
C LYS A 55 -15.19 -1.02 10.50
N SER A 56 -13.89 -0.74 10.41
CA SER A 56 -13.07 -0.35 11.57
C SER A 56 -13.02 1.16 11.76
N SER A 57 -12.86 1.61 13.00
CA SER A 57 -12.56 3.00 13.34
C SER A 57 -11.39 3.10 14.31
N MET A 58 -10.58 4.14 14.18
CA MET A 58 -9.45 4.41 15.07
C MET A 58 -9.81 5.52 16.06
N LEU A 59 -9.76 5.20 17.37
CA LEU A 59 -9.90 6.14 18.47
C LEU A 59 -8.53 6.44 19.09
N ALA A 60 -7.95 7.58 18.72
CA ALA A 60 -6.67 8.07 19.22
C ALA A 60 -6.50 9.57 18.92
N ARG A 61 -5.35 10.11 19.30
CA ARG A 61 -4.89 11.44 18.91
C ARG A 61 -3.61 11.34 18.05
N VAL A 62 -3.47 12.25 17.09
CA VAL A 62 -2.27 12.44 16.26
C VAL A 62 -1.93 13.93 16.19
N GLY A 63 -0.66 14.28 15.94
CA GLY A 63 -0.25 15.69 15.87
C GLY A 63 -0.75 16.42 14.62
N ASP A 64 -0.82 17.75 14.68
CA ASP A 64 -1.10 18.63 13.53
C ASP A 64 0.13 18.82 12.61
N GLU A 65 0.77 17.72 12.23
CA GLU A 65 1.98 17.71 11.41
C GLU A 65 1.96 16.57 10.38
N HIS A 66 3.07 16.39 9.66
CA HIS A 66 3.13 15.50 8.49
C HIS A 66 2.94 14.03 8.85
N MET A 67 3.43 13.58 10.01
CA MET A 67 3.29 12.20 10.49
C MET A 67 1.83 11.92 10.91
N GLY A 68 1.16 12.88 11.55
CA GLY A 68 -0.25 12.76 11.88
C GLY A 68 -1.16 12.73 10.64
N ARG A 69 -0.87 13.57 9.63
CA ARG A 69 -1.54 13.50 8.32
C ARG A 69 -1.29 12.18 7.62
N PHE A 70 -0.04 11.72 7.61
CA PHE A 70 0.33 10.42 7.04
C PHE A 70 -0.46 9.26 7.68
N LEU A 71 -0.52 9.17 9.01
CA LEU A 71 -1.28 8.12 9.69
C LEU A 71 -2.77 8.15 9.35
N ARG A 72 -3.36 9.36 9.30
CA ARG A 72 -4.75 9.53 8.90
C ARG A 72 -4.98 9.07 7.46
N GLU A 73 -4.13 9.50 6.53
CA GLU A 73 -4.24 9.15 5.11
C GLU A 73 -4.05 7.63 4.89
N GLU A 74 -3.11 6.99 5.57
CA GLU A 74 -2.90 5.53 5.47
C GLU A 74 -4.11 4.73 5.97
N LEU A 75 -4.71 5.13 7.10
CA LEU A 75 -5.94 4.51 7.59
C LEU A 75 -7.13 4.74 6.63
N GLN A 76 -7.26 5.95 6.09
CA GLN A 76 -8.31 6.26 5.11
C GLN A 76 -8.16 5.45 3.82
N ARG A 77 -6.92 5.22 3.35
CA ARG A 77 -6.62 4.42 2.15
C ARG A 77 -7.12 2.98 2.26
N VAL A 78 -7.12 2.39 3.45
CA VAL A 78 -7.67 1.04 3.69
C VAL A 78 -9.14 1.06 4.12
N GLY A 79 -9.79 2.23 4.14
CA GLY A 79 -11.21 2.37 4.48
C GLY A 79 -11.51 2.41 5.98
N CYS A 80 -10.50 2.62 6.84
CA CYS A 80 -10.72 2.82 8.27
C CYS A 80 -11.32 4.21 8.53
N ASP A 81 -12.37 4.26 9.37
CA ASP A 81 -12.98 5.51 9.82
C ASP A 81 -12.02 6.26 10.75
N THR A 82 -11.67 7.48 10.36
CA THR A 82 -10.74 8.37 11.08
C THR A 82 -11.46 9.55 11.72
N SER A 83 -12.77 9.49 11.87
CA SER A 83 -13.57 10.59 12.45
C SER A 83 -13.21 10.88 13.91
N HIS A 84 -12.68 9.89 14.62
CA HIS A 84 -12.20 9.98 16.01
C HIS A 84 -10.68 9.81 16.13
N LEU A 85 -9.95 10.03 15.02
CA LEU A 85 -8.51 10.23 15.03
C LEU A 85 -8.23 11.72 15.18
N ILE A 86 -8.26 12.18 16.42
CA ILE A 86 -8.31 13.60 16.79
C ILE A 86 -6.97 14.28 16.50
N THR A 87 -7.00 15.47 15.90
CA THR A 87 -5.80 16.28 15.70
C THR A 87 -5.46 17.05 16.98
N ASP A 88 -4.31 16.75 17.58
CA ASP A 88 -3.71 17.48 18.70
C ASP A 88 -2.77 18.56 18.15
N LYS A 89 -3.01 19.83 18.56
CA LYS A 89 -2.21 20.99 18.12
C LYS A 89 -1.03 21.28 19.03
N ASP A 90 -0.98 20.66 20.20
CA ASP A 90 0.00 20.93 21.25
C ASP A 90 1.10 19.86 21.29
N ARG A 91 0.89 18.69 20.67
CA ARG A 91 1.80 17.54 20.72
C ARG A 91 2.10 16.96 19.35
N LEU A 92 3.30 16.43 19.21
CA LEU A 92 3.74 15.70 18.03
C LEU A 92 3.23 14.26 18.05
N THR A 93 3.07 13.68 16.86
CA THR A 93 2.83 12.25 16.66
C THR A 93 4.03 11.44 17.17
N ALA A 94 3.77 10.30 17.84
CA ALA A 94 4.82 9.43 18.33
C ALA A 94 5.60 8.77 17.18
N LEU A 95 6.90 8.58 17.39
CA LEU A 95 7.78 7.84 16.48
C LEU A 95 8.35 6.60 17.17
N VAL A 96 8.59 5.54 16.40
CA VAL A 96 9.38 4.39 16.83
C VAL A 96 10.52 4.21 15.84
N ILE A 97 11.75 4.20 16.33
CA ILE A 97 12.94 3.91 15.52
C ILE A 97 13.33 2.47 15.82
N LEU A 98 13.48 1.65 14.78
CA LEU A 98 13.75 0.23 14.98
C LEU A 98 14.58 -0.39 13.86
N GLY A 99 15.28 -1.48 14.19
CA GLY A 99 16.11 -2.25 13.28
C GLY A 99 15.73 -3.73 13.26
N ILE A 100 16.22 -4.43 12.24
CA ILE A 100 16.13 -5.88 12.11
C ILE A 100 17.57 -6.40 12.12
N LYS A 101 18.01 -6.92 13.27
CA LYS A 101 19.39 -7.42 13.41
C LYS A 101 19.50 -8.85 12.92
N ASP A 102 18.54 -9.70 13.31
CA ASP A 102 18.37 -11.06 12.82
C ASP A 102 16.93 -11.50 13.10
N GLN A 103 16.64 -12.80 12.98
CA GLN A 103 15.31 -13.36 13.17
C GLN A 103 14.78 -13.26 14.62
N ASP A 104 15.68 -13.03 15.60
CA ASP A 104 15.37 -13.04 17.04
C ASP A 104 15.59 -11.67 17.70
N THR A 105 16.41 -10.80 17.09
CA THR A 105 16.91 -9.54 17.66
C THR A 105 16.35 -8.33 16.90
N PHE A 106 15.58 -7.50 17.60
CA PHE A 106 14.83 -6.38 17.02
C PHE A 106 15.00 -5.14 17.90
N PRO A 107 16.10 -4.38 17.77
CA PRO A 107 16.30 -3.17 18.57
C PRO A 107 15.23 -2.14 18.20
N LEU A 108 14.54 -1.58 19.20
CA LEU A 108 13.57 -0.51 19.00
C LEU A 108 13.58 0.52 20.13
N ILE A 109 13.27 1.77 19.78
CA ILE A 109 13.25 2.93 20.67
C ILE A 109 11.94 3.69 20.46
N PHE A 110 11.21 3.94 21.55
CA PHE A 110 9.96 4.69 21.53
C PHE A 110 10.21 6.19 21.80
N TYR A 111 10.07 7.03 20.77
CA TYR A 111 9.98 8.47 20.91
C TYR A 111 8.51 8.85 21.14
N ARG A 112 8.07 8.64 22.38
CA ARG A 112 6.66 8.72 22.77
C ARG A 112 6.38 9.55 24.03
N ASP A 113 7.42 10.13 24.64
CA ASP A 113 7.21 11.00 25.79
C ASP A 113 6.43 12.27 25.38
N ASN A 114 5.33 12.55 26.07
CA ASN A 114 4.40 13.66 25.77
C ASN A 114 3.91 13.72 24.29
N CYS A 115 3.73 12.58 23.63
CA CYS A 115 3.15 12.54 22.28
C CYS A 115 1.62 12.59 22.26
N ALA A 116 1.05 12.90 21.09
CA ALA A 116 -0.39 13.11 20.92
C ALA A 116 -1.23 11.92 21.41
N ASP A 117 -0.85 10.68 21.09
CA ASP A 117 -1.60 9.48 21.48
C ASP A 117 -1.72 9.28 22.99
N MET A 118 -0.75 9.80 23.77
CA MET A 118 -0.74 9.79 25.23
C MET A 118 -1.67 10.83 25.86
N ALA A 119 -2.20 11.76 25.07
CA ALA A 119 -3.07 12.83 25.53
C ALA A 119 -4.56 12.52 25.38
N ILE A 120 -4.93 11.30 24.99
CA ILE A 120 -6.34 10.88 24.95
C ILE A 120 -6.95 10.89 26.36
N THR A 121 -8.19 11.36 26.44
CA THR A 121 -8.94 11.58 27.68
C THR A 121 -10.37 11.03 27.56
N PRO A 122 -11.09 10.85 28.68
CA PRO A 122 -12.51 10.50 28.66
C PRO A 122 -13.42 11.47 27.88
N ASP A 123 -13.02 12.73 27.70
CA ASP A 123 -13.83 13.75 27.03
C ASP A 123 -13.69 13.73 25.49
N ASP A 124 -12.79 12.91 24.96
CA ASP A 124 -12.48 12.82 23.52
C ASP A 124 -13.50 12.01 22.71
N PHE A 125 -14.40 11.28 23.37
CA PHE A 125 -15.37 10.41 22.73
C PHE A 125 -16.68 10.36 23.52
N SER A 126 -17.76 10.06 22.81
CA SER A 126 -19.10 9.97 23.38
C SER A 126 -19.51 8.52 23.65
N GLU A 127 -20.50 8.33 24.52
CA GLU A 127 -21.11 7.02 24.76
C GLU A 127 -21.76 6.48 23.48
N GLU A 128 -22.42 7.34 22.71
CA GLU A 128 -23.07 7.01 21.44
C GLU A 128 -22.07 6.49 20.40
N TYR A 129 -20.86 7.05 20.37
CA TYR A 129 -19.82 6.59 19.46
C TYR A 129 -19.38 5.16 19.82
N ILE A 130 -19.06 4.88 21.09
CA ILE A 130 -18.72 3.53 21.53
C ILE A 130 -19.88 2.56 21.25
N ALA A 131 -21.11 2.97 21.57
CA ALA A 131 -22.32 2.21 21.30
C ALA A 131 -22.57 1.94 19.81
N SER A 132 -21.95 2.67 18.89
CA SER A 132 -22.13 2.49 17.44
C SER A 132 -21.38 1.28 16.87
N ALA A 133 -20.50 0.66 17.65
CA ALA A 133 -19.69 -0.48 17.25
C ALA A 133 -20.22 -1.82 17.78
N ARG A 134 -19.79 -2.92 17.16
CA ARG A 134 -20.04 -4.28 17.66
C ARG A 134 -18.98 -4.70 18.67
N CYS A 135 -17.76 -4.16 18.55
CA CYS A 135 -16.65 -4.44 19.43
C CYS A 135 -15.76 -3.20 19.68
N LEU A 136 -15.26 -3.08 20.90
CA LEU A 136 -14.17 -2.18 21.30
C LEU A 136 -12.92 -3.04 21.52
N ALA A 137 -11.90 -2.86 20.69
CA ALA A 137 -10.62 -3.54 20.77
C ALA A 137 -9.55 -2.60 21.33
N ILE A 138 -8.88 -3.02 22.40
CA ILE A 138 -7.89 -2.22 23.15
C ILE A 138 -6.57 -2.98 23.22
N THR A 139 -5.46 -2.26 23.31
CA THR A 139 -4.13 -2.83 23.54
C THR A 139 -3.62 -2.43 24.92
N GLY A 140 -3.05 -3.37 25.67
CA GLY A 140 -2.68 -3.16 27.07
C GLY A 140 -1.66 -2.04 27.31
N THR A 141 -0.89 -1.63 26.29
CA THR A 141 -0.01 -0.44 26.36
C THR A 141 -0.73 0.82 26.88
N HIS A 142 -1.99 1.07 26.54
CA HIS A 142 -2.70 2.28 27.03
C HIS A 142 -3.18 2.16 28.49
N LEU A 143 -3.06 0.99 29.12
CA LEU A 143 -3.30 0.82 30.56
C LEU A 143 -2.08 1.21 31.41
N SER A 144 -0.90 1.39 30.81
CA SER A 144 0.36 1.61 31.54
C SER A 144 0.53 3.03 32.11
N ASN A 145 -0.29 3.99 31.66
CA ASN A 145 -0.25 5.37 32.13
C ASN A 145 -1.60 5.79 32.72
N PRO A 146 -1.65 6.48 33.88
CA PRO A 146 -2.90 6.87 34.52
C PRO A 146 -3.85 7.69 33.63
N LYS A 147 -3.32 8.54 32.73
CA LYS A 147 -4.15 9.39 31.86
C LYS A 147 -4.86 8.57 30.78
N THR A 148 -4.10 7.76 30.04
CA THR A 148 -4.66 6.89 29.00
C THR A 148 -5.53 5.78 29.61
N ARG A 149 -5.16 5.27 30.80
CA ARG A 149 -5.96 4.30 31.56
C ARG A 149 -7.35 4.83 31.89
N ALA A 150 -7.47 6.10 32.32
CA ALA A 150 -8.76 6.70 32.61
C ALA A 150 -9.69 6.74 31.38
N ALA A 151 -9.13 7.06 30.20
CA ALA A 151 -9.88 7.01 28.94
C ALA A 151 -10.32 5.59 28.59
N VAL A 152 -9.42 4.60 28.71
CA VAL A 152 -9.74 3.18 28.48
C VAL A 152 -10.89 2.70 29.38
N LEU A 153 -10.82 2.98 30.68
CA LEU A 153 -11.86 2.59 31.64
C LEU A 153 -13.21 3.22 31.31
N LYS A 154 -13.22 4.49 30.85
CA LYS A 154 -14.44 5.16 30.40
C LYS A 154 -15.05 4.49 29.17
N ALA A 155 -14.22 4.13 28.18
CA ALA A 155 -14.67 3.44 26.99
C ALA A 155 -15.26 2.05 27.31
N LEU A 156 -14.64 1.30 28.22
CA LEU A 156 -15.15 0.01 28.70
C LEU A 156 -16.47 0.15 29.47
N GLU A 157 -16.62 1.19 30.29
CA GLU A 157 -17.88 1.52 30.97
C GLU A 157 -19.02 1.73 29.95
N TYR A 158 -18.77 2.54 28.92
CA TYR A 158 -19.73 2.78 27.83
C TYR A 158 -20.03 1.50 27.03
N ALA A 159 -19.00 0.70 26.73
CA ALA A 159 -19.17 -0.56 26.02
C ALA A 159 -20.10 -1.51 26.78
N LYS A 160 -19.87 -1.68 28.09
CA LYS A 160 -20.68 -2.53 28.98
C LYS A 160 -22.14 -2.09 29.03
N ARG A 161 -22.40 -0.78 29.13
CA ARG A 161 -23.78 -0.23 29.14
C ARG A 161 -24.55 -0.49 27.86
N ASN A 162 -23.84 -0.61 26.73
CA ASN A 162 -24.43 -0.68 25.40
C ASN A 162 -24.29 -2.06 24.72
N ASN A 163 -23.92 -3.10 25.49
CA ASN A 163 -23.68 -4.46 25.02
C ASN A 163 -22.71 -4.53 23.82
N VAL A 164 -21.69 -3.68 23.85
CA VAL A 164 -20.59 -3.70 22.87
C VAL A 164 -19.57 -4.71 23.38
N LYS A 165 -19.16 -5.66 22.54
CA LYS A 165 -18.13 -6.63 22.91
C LYS A 165 -16.81 -5.92 23.19
N THR A 166 -15.99 -6.49 24.05
CA THR A 166 -14.73 -5.91 24.47
C THR A 166 -13.60 -6.90 24.26
N ALA A 167 -12.53 -6.47 23.60
CA ALA A 167 -11.37 -7.31 23.33
C ALA A 167 -10.08 -6.60 23.77
N ILE A 168 -9.16 -7.35 24.36
CA ILE A 168 -7.82 -6.86 24.70
C ILE A 168 -6.75 -7.74 24.06
N ASP A 169 -5.80 -7.13 23.35
CA ASP A 169 -4.46 -7.71 23.22
C ASP A 169 -3.64 -7.17 24.40
N ILE A 170 -3.10 -8.07 25.23
CA ILE A 170 -2.35 -7.70 26.43
C ILE A 170 -1.18 -6.76 26.08
N ASP A 171 -0.56 -6.90 24.90
CA ASP A 171 0.49 -6.02 24.35
C ASP A 171 1.46 -5.50 25.43
N TYR A 172 2.13 -6.42 26.13
CA TYR A 172 2.98 -6.08 27.25
C TYR A 172 4.37 -5.63 26.77
N ARG A 173 4.80 -4.44 27.21
CA ARG A 173 6.12 -3.87 26.93
C ARG A 173 6.73 -3.28 28.20
N PRO A 174 7.67 -3.97 28.87
CA PRO A 174 8.27 -3.51 30.13
C PRO A 174 8.69 -2.03 30.16
N VAL A 175 9.27 -1.51 29.08
CA VAL A 175 9.67 -0.09 28.98
C VAL A 175 8.52 0.89 29.12
N LEU A 176 7.34 0.55 28.58
CA LEU A 176 6.16 1.42 28.62
C LEU A 176 5.46 1.38 29.99
N TRP A 177 5.81 0.39 30.81
CA TRP A 177 5.42 0.26 32.22
C TRP A 177 6.51 0.78 33.18
N GLY A 178 7.59 1.37 32.66
CA GLY A 178 8.67 1.96 33.46
C GLY A 178 9.56 0.93 34.15
N LEU A 179 9.62 -0.31 33.65
CA LEU A 179 10.43 -1.38 34.23
C LEU A 179 11.85 -1.46 33.66
N THR A 180 12.14 -0.71 32.60
CA THR A 180 13.45 -0.64 31.95
C THR A 180 13.85 0.81 31.68
N SER A 181 15.07 1.02 31.18
CA SER A 181 15.50 2.34 30.70
C SER A 181 14.73 2.75 29.43
N LEU A 182 14.59 4.06 29.17
CA LEU A 182 13.84 4.58 28.02
C LEU A 182 14.33 4.04 26.66
N GLY A 183 15.60 3.68 26.55
CA GLY A 183 16.20 3.15 25.32
C GLY A 183 16.00 1.64 25.11
N ASP A 184 15.50 0.91 26.11
CA ASP A 184 15.33 -0.54 26.06
C ASP A 184 13.91 -0.90 25.63
N GLY A 185 13.62 -0.75 24.34
CA GLY A 185 12.35 -1.22 23.77
C GLY A 185 12.34 -2.70 23.34
N GLU A 186 13.48 -3.36 23.41
CA GLU A 186 13.68 -4.74 22.94
C GLU A 186 13.22 -5.78 23.96
N THR A 187 13.45 -5.54 25.26
CA THR A 187 13.08 -6.46 26.33
C THR A 187 11.57 -6.76 26.30
N ARG A 188 11.21 -8.04 26.15
CA ARG A 188 9.81 -8.49 26.00
C ARG A 188 9.13 -8.84 27.32
N PHE A 189 9.89 -9.26 28.34
CA PHE A 189 9.32 -9.72 29.60
C PHE A 189 10.16 -9.31 30.81
N ILE A 190 9.48 -8.76 31.81
CA ILE A 190 9.95 -8.56 33.18
C ILE A 190 8.76 -8.83 34.09
N ALA A 191 8.91 -9.69 35.09
CA ALA A 191 7.85 -9.93 36.07
C ALA A 191 7.65 -8.70 36.96
N SER A 192 6.40 -8.35 37.28
CA SER A 192 6.09 -7.24 38.17
C SER A 192 4.70 -7.39 38.80
N ASP A 193 4.64 -7.61 40.11
CA ASP A 193 3.38 -7.75 40.85
C ASP A 193 2.47 -6.53 40.70
N SER A 194 3.05 -5.33 40.59
CA SER A 194 2.29 -4.10 40.38
C SER A 194 1.62 -4.06 39.02
N VAL A 195 2.30 -4.53 37.96
CA VAL A 195 1.72 -4.61 36.62
C VAL A 195 0.67 -5.71 36.58
N THR A 196 0.96 -6.88 37.15
CA THR A 196 0.03 -8.00 37.29
C THR A 196 -1.29 -7.53 37.92
N GLN A 197 -1.23 -6.85 39.07
CA GLN A 197 -2.43 -6.36 39.76
C GLN A 197 -3.21 -5.38 38.88
N GLN A 198 -2.53 -4.41 38.26
CA GLN A 198 -3.18 -3.41 37.40
C GLN A 198 -3.86 -4.01 36.17
N LEU A 199 -3.33 -5.11 35.62
CA LEU A 199 -3.96 -5.87 34.55
C LEU A 199 -5.16 -6.66 35.08
N GLN A 200 -4.98 -7.42 36.17
CA GLN A 200 -6.03 -8.22 36.80
C GLN A 200 -7.26 -7.41 37.20
N ASP A 201 -7.08 -6.16 37.63
CA ASP A 201 -8.16 -5.22 37.96
C ASP A 201 -9.13 -4.97 36.79
N VAL A 202 -8.70 -5.18 35.54
CA VAL A 202 -9.51 -4.88 34.35
C VAL A 202 -9.88 -6.11 33.51
N LEU A 203 -9.30 -7.29 33.75
CA LEU A 203 -9.54 -8.48 32.91
C LEU A 203 -11.01 -8.91 32.86
N SER A 204 -11.76 -8.71 33.95
CA SER A 204 -13.20 -9.01 34.03
C SER A 204 -14.08 -8.07 33.19
N MET A 205 -13.50 -7.01 32.62
CA MET A 205 -14.19 -6.07 31.74
C MET A 205 -14.11 -6.45 30.26
N PHE A 206 -13.43 -7.55 29.92
CA PHE A 206 -13.22 -8.01 28.55
C PHE A 206 -13.97 -9.30 28.25
N ASP A 207 -14.52 -9.42 27.03
CA ASP A 207 -15.13 -10.64 26.51
C ASP A 207 -14.12 -11.55 25.78
N LEU A 208 -13.01 -10.97 25.31
CA LEU A 208 -11.93 -11.65 24.59
C LEU A 208 -10.57 -11.12 25.06
N ILE A 209 -9.71 -12.02 25.53
CA ILE A 209 -8.34 -11.72 25.97
C ILE A 209 -7.36 -12.49 25.11
N VAL A 210 -6.46 -11.78 24.44
CA VAL A 210 -5.47 -12.32 23.52
C VAL A 210 -4.08 -11.97 24.01
N GLY A 211 -3.16 -12.92 24.01
CA GLY A 211 -1.80 -12.73 24.49
C GLY A 211 -0.85 -13.82 24.02
N THR A 212 0.45 -13.54 23.96
CA THR A 212 1.49 -14.58 23.91
C THR A 212 1.58 -15.29 25.26
N GLU A 213 2.35 -16.37 25.33
CA GLU A 213 2.62 -17.04 26.61
C GLU A 213 3.18 -16.07 27.65
N GLU A 214 4.17 -15.25 27.28
CA GLU A 214 4.78 -14.25 28.17
C GLU A 214 3.81 -13.13 28.59
N GLU A 215 2.91 -12.74 27.70
CA GLU A 215 1.86 -11.78 27.99
C GLU A 215 0.82 -12.36 28.97
N PHE A 216 0.49 -13.65 28.83
CA PHE A 216 -0.31 -14.35 29.83
C PHE A 216 0.43 -14.50 31.16
N HIS A 217 1.76 -14.70 31.15
CA HIS A 217 2.55 -14.80 32.39
C HIS A 217 2.44 -13.54 33.25
N ILE A 218 2.58 -12.35 32.64
CA ILE A 218 2.46 -11.09 33.38
C ILE A 218 1.03 -10.85 33.85
N ALA A 219 0.00 -11.20 33.06
CA ALA A 219 -1.39 -11.02 33.47
C ALA A 219 -1.82 -12.02 34.56
N GLY A 220 -1.28 -13.25 34.53
CA GLY A 220 -1.59 -14.32 35.48
C GLY A 220 -0.69 -14.35 36.71
N GLY A 221 0.41 -13.59 36.74
CA GLY A 221 1.31 -13.48 37.88
C GLY A 221 2.24 -14.68 38.08
N THR A 222 2.51 -15.46 37.04
CA THR A 222 3.40 -16.64 37.09
C THR A 222 3.98 -16.92 35.71
N THR A 223 5.16 -17.51 35.62
CA THR A 223 5.81 -17.89 34.35
C THR A 223 5.40 -19.29 33.85
N ASP A 224 4.48 -19.95 34.55
CA ASP A 224 3.83 -21.17 34.06
C ASP A 224 2.60 -20.77 33.25
N THR A 225 2.59 -21.05 31.94
CA THR A 225 1.52 -20.62 31.03
C THR A 225 0.15 -21.17 31.43
N VAL A 226 0.06 -22.45 31.82
CA VAL A 226 -1.21 -23.08 32.18
C VAL A 226 -1.72 -22.52 33.51
N GLN A 227 -0.84 -22.38 34.49
CA GLN A 227 -1.20 -21.78 35.77
C GLN A 227 -1.59 -20.30 35.63
N ALA A 228 -0.92 -19.54 34.76
CA ALA A 228 -1.26 -18.16 34.47
C ALA A 228 -2.66 -18.04 33.87
N LEU A 229 -2.99 -18.89 32.89
CA LEU A 229 -4.34 -18.98 32.32
C LEU A 229 -5.38 -19.40 33.39
N LYS A 230 -5.07 -20.37 34.26
CA LYS A 230 -5.92 -20.78 35.38
C LYS A 230 -6.19 -19.62 36.34
N ASN A 231 -5.17 -18.83 36.67
CA ASN A 231 -5.30 -17.63 37.52
C ASN A 231 -6.20 -16.58 36.87
N ILE A 232 -6.05 -16.34 35.56
CA ILE A 232 -6.89 -15.38 34.83
C ILE A 232 -8.34 -15.86 34.75
N ARG A 233 -8.56 -17.16 34.50
CA ARG A 233 -9.90 -17.75 34.46
C ARG A 233 -10.66 -17.59 35.78
N GLN A 234 -9.99 -17.52 36.93
CA GLN A 234 -10.64 -17.22 38.22
C GLN A 234 -11.21 -15.79 38.30
N LEU A 235 -10.75 -14.89 37.43
CA LEU A 235 -11.12 -13.48 37.43
C LEU A 235 -12.15 -13.13 36.35
N THR A 236 -12.28 -13.94 35.31
CA THR A 236 -13.11 -13.62 34.14
C THR A 236 -13.60 -14.85 33.38
N ASP A 237 -14.79 -14.72 32.78
CA ASP A 237 -15.40 -15.68 31.85
C ASP A 237 -15.02 -15.41 30.38
N ALA A 238 -14.09 -14.49 30.13
CA ALA A 238 -13.64 -14.13 28.79
C ALA A 238 -13.13 -15.34 27.97
N GLU A 239 -13.25 -15.25 26.66
CA GLU A 239 -12.56 -16.15 25.74
C GLU A 239 -11.05 -15.86 25.81
N LEU A 240 -10.23 -16.88 26.09
CA LEU A 240 -8.78 -16.71 26.16
C LEU A 240 -8.13 -17.29 24.90
N VAL A 241 -7.36 -16.48 24.17
CA VAL A 241 -6.63 -16.90 22.97
C VAL A 241 -5.14 -16.74 23.18
N CYS A 242 -4.44 -17.86 23.33
CA CYS A 242 -2.99 -17.92 23.53
C CYS A 242 -2.25 -18.07 22.21
N LYS A 243 -1.46 -17.05 21.85
CA LYS A 243 -0.53 -17.01 20.70
C LYS A 243 0.71 -17.83 21.05
N ARG A 244 1.03 -18.86 20.25
CA ARG A 244 2.12 -19.83 20.48
C ARG A 244 3.19 -19.77 19.38
N GLY A 245 3.42 -18.57 18.84
CA GLY A 245 4.40 -18.34 17.76
C GLY A 245 4.18 -19.25 16.56
N SER A 246 5.22 -19.96 16.12
CA SER A 246 5.16 -20.88 14.99
C SER A 246 4.25 -22.10 15.20
N LEU A 247 3.87 -22.41 16.44
CA LEU A 247 2.94 -23.50 16.75
C LEU A 247 1.47 -23.12 16.45
N GLY A 248 1.19 -21.83 16.24
CA GLY A 248 -0.15 -21.31 15.98
C GLY A 248 -0.78 -20.71 17.24
N CYS A 249 -2.00 -21.11 17.59
CA CYS A 249 -2.69 -20.60 18.78
C CYS A 249 -3.66 -21.62 19.37
N SER A 250 -4.01 -21.43 20.64
CA SER A 250 -4.98 -22.23 21.38
C SER A 250 -6.07 -21.33 21.98
N VAL A 251 -7.33 -21.77 21.91
CA VAL A 251 -8.50 -21.06 22.45
C VAL A 251 -9.11 -21.81 23.63
N PHE A 252 -9.49 -21.06 24.67
CA PHE A 252 -10.13 -21.59 25.88
C PHE A 252 -11.40 -20.80 26.20
N SER A 253 -12.56 -21.43 25.98
CA SER A 253 -13.90 -20.86 26.28
C SER A 253 -14.42 -21.22 27.67
N GLY A 254 -13.73 -22.09 28.40
CA GLY A 254 -14.16 -22.60 29.71
C GLY A 254 -12.99 -22.91 30.63
N GLU A 255 -13.09 -24.01 31.38
CA GLU A 255 -12.01 -24.49 32.25
C GLU A 255 -10.70 -24.65 31.48
N ILE A 256 -9.59 -24.34 32.14
CA ILE A 256 -8.26 -24.44 31.53
C ILE A 256 -7.74 -25.86 31.76
N PRO A 257 -7.45 -26.61 30.68
CA PRO A 257 -6.94 -27.99 30.78
C PRO A 257 -5.50 -28.04 31.32
N GLU A 258 -4.95 -29.24 31.46
CA GLU A 258 -3.59 -29.44 31.95
C GLU A 258 -2.51 -29.11 30.90
N THR A 259 -2.86 -29.15 29.61
CA THR A 259 -1.97 -28.75 28.52
C THR A 259 -2.65 -27.81 27.52
N LEU A 260 -1.87 -26.94 26.86
CA LEU A 260 -2.42 -25.98 25.89
C LEU A 260 -3.07 -26.66 24.67
N ASP A 261 -2.58 -27.85 24.29
CA ASP A 261 -3.03 -28.58 23.10
C ASP A 261 -4.43 -29.19 23.27
N GLU A 262 -4.93 -29.28 24.50
CA GLU A 262 -6.29 -29.73 24.80
C GLU A 262 -7.36 -28.64 24.56
N GLY A 263 -6.94 -27.37 24.39
CA GLY A 263 -7.82 -26.31 23.88
C GLY A 263 -8.05 -26.44 22.38
N ILE A 264 -8.95 -25.61 21.82
CA ILE A 264 -9.10 -25.55 20.35
C ILE A 264 -7.80 -25.01 19.77
N THR A 265 -6.99 -25.89 19.19
CA THR A 265 -5.65 -25.57 18.71
C THR A 265 -5.63 -25.56 17.19
N VAL A 266 -5.21 -24.43 16.61
CA VAL A 266 -4.99 -24.29 15.17
C VAL A 266 -3.52 -24.06 14.93
N HIS A 267 -2.93 -24.91 14.09
CA HIS A 267 -1.49 -24.87 13.81
C HIS A 267 -1.07 -23.63 13.04
N GLY A 268 0.17 -23.22 13.27
CA GLY A 268 0.80 -22.09 12.59
C GLY A 268 1.04 -22.34 11.10
N VAL A 269 1.29 -21.25 10.39
CA VAL A 269 1.65 -21.26 8.97
C VAL A 269 3.16 -21.17 8.85
N ARG A 270 3.76 -22.06 8.05
CA ARG A 270 5.21 -22.11 7.87
C ARG A 270 5.68 -21.01 6.92
N VAL A 271 6.52 -20.12 7.42
CA VAL A 271 7.16 -19.03 6.67
C VAL A 271 8.62 -18.88 7.12
N GLU A 272 9.42 -18.17 6.34
CA GLU A 272 10.71 -17.67 6.80
C GLU A 272 10.53 -16.30 7.45
N VAL A 273 11.02 -16.18 8.68
CA VAL A 273 10.87 -14.97 9.49
C VAL A 273 11.89 -13.94 9.03
N LEU A 274 11.38 -12.82 8.52
CA LEU A 274 12.15 -11.61 8.26
C LEU A 274 12.03 -10.62 9.42
N ASN A 275 10.83 -10.48 9.97
CA ASN A 275 10.53 -9.51 11.02
C ASN A 275 9.38 -9.96 11.91
N VAL A 276 9.59 -10.17 13.22
CA VAL A 276 8.52 -10.62 14.13
C VAL A 276 7.59 -9.49 14.59
N LEU A 277 7.97 -8.23 14.38
CA LEU A 277 7.17 -7.08 14.81
C LEU A 277 5.87 -6.99 14.01
N GLY A 278 4.75 -6.83 14.71
CA GLY A 278 3.44 -6.71 14.08
C GLY A 278 2.71 -8.02 13.87
N ALA A 279 3.33 -9.17 14.15
CA ALA A 279 2.69 -10.48 14.04
C ALA A 279 1.42 -10.57 14.91
N GLY A 280 1.51 -10.07 16.15
CA GLY A 280 0.39 -10.04 17.10
C GLY A 280 -0.77 -9.16 16.62
N ASP A 281 -0.47 -7.97 16.08
CA ASP A 281 -1.49 -7.04 15.59
C ASP A 281 -2.20 -7.60 14.34
N ALA A 282 -1.44 -8.24 13.44
CA ALA A 282 -1.99 -8.93 12.27
C ALA A 282 -2.82 -10.15 12.66
N PHE A 283 -2.34 -10.93 13.64
CA PHE A 283 -3.08 -12.03 14.24
C PHE A 283 -4.41 -11.54 14.80
N MET A 284 -4.39 -10.49 15.62
CA MET A 284 -5.58 -9.91 16.22
C MET A 284 -6.57 -9.42 15.15
N SER A 285 -6.07 -8.85 14.06
CA SER A 285 -6.89 -8.42 12.93
C SER A 285 -7.61 -9.58 12.24
N GLY A 286 -6.90 -10.66 11.94
CA GLY A 286 -7.48 -11.89 11.37
C GLY A 286 -8.45 -12.58 12.34
N LEU A 287 -8.11 -12.61 13.62
CA LEU A 287 -8.96 -13.16 14.67
C LEU A 287 -10.29 -12.41 14.76
N LEU A 288 -10.24 -11.07 14.85
CA LEU A 288 -11.42 -10.21 14.93
C LEU A 288 -12.31 -10.34 13.69
N ARG A 289 -11.73 -10.54 12.50
CA ARG A 289 -12.51 -10.83 11.29
C ARG A 289 -13.41 -12.04 11.49
N GLY A 290 -12.86 -13.18 11.93
CA GLY A 290 -13.63 -14.41 12.14
C GLY A 290 -14.55 -14.34 13.37
N TYR A 291 -14.03 -13.84 14.48
CA TYR A 291 -14.74 -13.71 15.76
C TYR A 291 -15.99 -12.82 15.63
N LEU A 292 -15.85 -11.67 14.96
CA LEU A 292 -16.99 -10.79 14.75
C LEU A 292 -17.95 -11.39 13.72
N ASN A 293 -17.50 -12.06 12.67
CA ASN A 293 -18.42 -12.66 11.69
C ASN A 293 -19.12 -13.94 12.19
N GLY A 294 -18.74 -14.47 13.35
CA GLY A 294 -19.31 -15.71 13.89
C GLY A 294 -18.89 -16.94 13.09
N ASP A 295 -17.67 -16.90 12.52
CA ASP A 295 -17.13 -17.92 11.61
C ASP A 295 -16.69 -19.22 12.31
N GLY A 296 -16.73 -19.26 13.65
CA GLY A 296 -16.17 -20.34 14.47
C GLY A 296 -14.69 -20.15 14.80
N TRP A 297 -14.21 -20.79 15.86
CA TRP A 297 -12.86 -20.58 16.37
C TRP A 297 -11.79 -21.11 15.43
N GLU A 298 -12.00 -22.25 14.79
CA GLU A 298 -11.05 -22.85 13.86
C GLU A 298 -10.77 -21.91 12.69
N LYS A 299 -11.84 -21.33 12.14
CA LYS A 299 -11.74 -20.40 11.00
C LYS A 299 -11.17 -19.05 11.43
N ALA A 300 -11.58 -18.51 12.58
CA ALA A 300 -11.04 -17.27 13.12
C ALA A 300 -9.54 -17.40 13.43
N CYS A 301 -9.11 -18.52 14.01
CA CYS A 301 -7.71 -18.80 14.28
C CYS A 301 -6.91 -19.08 13.00
N ALA A 302 -7.51 -19.70 11.97
CA ALA A 302 -6.87 -19.85 10.67
C ALA A 302 -6.59 -18.48 10.01
N TYR A 303 -7.55 -17.54 10.09
CA TYR A 303 -7.33 -16.15 9.66
C TYR A 303 -6.19 -15.51 10.48
N ALA A 304 -6.24 -15.64 11.80
CA ALA A 304 -5.28 -15.05 12.72
C ALA A 304 -3.84 -15.55 12.46
N ASN A 305 -3.65 -16.88 12.43
CA ASN A 305 -2.36 -17.52 12.18
C ASN A 305 -1.78 -17.13 10.82
N ALA A 306 -2.61 -17.14 9.77
CA ALA A 306 -2.17 -16.80 8.42
C ALA A 306 -1.81 -15.31 8.29
N CYS A 307 -2.60 -14.40 8.88
CA CYS A 307 -2.26 -12.97 8.94
C CYS A 307 -0.92 -12.73 9.67
N GLY A 308 -0.74 -13.34 10.84
CA GLY A 308 0.51 -13.24 11.60
C GLY A 308 1.71 -13.75 10.81
N ALA A 309 1.59 -14.93 10.20
CA ALA A 309 2.68 -15.54 9.43
C ALA A 309 3.04 -14.75 8.16
N LEU A 310 2.07 -14.23 7.42
CA LEU A 310 2.33 -13.45 6.20
C LEU A 310 2.99 -12.09 6.50
N VAL A 311 2.72 -11.49 7.66
CA VAL A 311 3.39 -10.26 8.07
C VAL A 311 4.84 -10.52 8.43
N VAL A 312 5.14 -11.62 9.14
CA VAL A 312 6.52 -11.84 9.60
C VAL A 312 7.50 -12.21 8.49
N SER A 313 7.01 -12.58 7.30
CA SER A 313 7.85 -12.82 6.11
C SER A 313 8.18 -11.56 5.31
N ARG A 314 7.71 -10.39 5.77
CA ARG A 314 7.84 -9.10 5.07
C ARG A 314 8.45 -8.05 5.99
N HIS A 315 8.93 -6.96 5.38
CA HIS A 315 9.74 -5.95 6.07
C HIS A 315 8.93 -5.11 7.08
N GLY A 316 7.76 -4.58 6.70
CA GLY A 316 6.95 -3.70 7.54
C GLY A 316 5.87 -4.44 8.34
N CYS A 317 5.16 -3.73 9.23
CA CYS A 317 3.97 -4.25 9.92
C CYS A 317 2.68 -3.98 9.12
N ALA A 318 2.07 -2.80 9.25
CA ALA A 318 0.80 -2.46 8.60
C ALA A 318 0.82 -2.72 7.07
N PRO A 319 1.78 -2.22 6.27
CA PRO A 319 1.76 -2.43 4.82
C PRO A 319 2.00 -3.88 4.41
N ALA A 320 2.52 -4.74 5.30
CA ALA A 320 2.73 -6.16 5.01
C ALA A 320 1.48 -7.01 5.27
N MET A 321 0.48 -6.46 5.98
CA MET A 321 -0.74 -7.19 6.29
C MET A 321 -1.45 -7.64 5.01
N PRO A 322 -1.85 -8.91 4.92
CA PRO A 322 -2.48 -9.40 3.71
C PRO A 322 -3.82 -8.71 3.52
N THR A 323 -4.18 -8.45 2.27
CA THR A 323 -5.55 -8.02 1.95
C THR A 323 -6.52 -9.18 2.13
N LYS A 324 -7.83 -8.90 2.23
CA LYS A 324 -8.85 -9.96 2.26
C LYS A 324 -8.70 -10.94 1.07
N ILE A 325 -8.46 -10.40 -0.14
CA ILE A 325 -8.30 -11.20 -1.36
C ILE A 325 -7.09 -12.12 -1.25
N GLU A 326 -5.94 -11.59 -0.84
CA GLU A 326 -4.71 -12.35 -0.68
C GLU A 326 -4.87 -13.47 0.38
N LEU A 327 -5.46 -13.14 1.53
CA LEU A 327 -5.65 -14.10 2.62
C LEU A 327 -6.60 -15.23 2.24
N ASP A 328 -7.75 -14.90 1.66
CA ASP A 328 -8.73 -15.90 1.24
C ASP A 328 -8.14 -16.83 0.17
N ASN A 329 -7.41 -16.23 -0.77
CA ASN A 329 -6.73 -16.94 -1.81
C ASN A 329 -5.65 -17.91 -1.29
N TYR A 330 -4.92 -17.53 -0.24
CA TYR A 330 -4.00 -18.43 0.46
C TYR A 330 -4.74 -19.57 1.14
N LEU A 331 -5.76 -19.27 1.93
CA LEU A 331 -6.47 -20.27 2.73
C LEU A 331 -7.18 -21.33 1.89
N GLU A 332 -7.72 -20.96 0.72
CA GLU A 332 -8.30 -21.90 -0.24
C GLU A 332 -7.28 -22.93 -0.78
N ARG A 333 -5.99 -22.58 -0.81
CA ARG A 333 -4.92 -23.42 -1.35
C ARG A 333 -3.84 -23.79 -0.33
N ALA A 334 -4.09 -23.59 0.97
CA ALA A 334 -3.06 -23.68 2.00
C ALA A 334 -2.29 -25.01 1.98
N ALA A 335 -2.97 -26.12 1.69
CA ALA A 335 -2.35 -27.44 1.54
C ALA A 335 -1.36 -27.55 0.36
N ALA A 336 -1.58 -26.79 -0.72
CA ALA A 336 -0.71 -26.75 -1.89
C ALA A 336 0.40 -25.69 -1.79
N VAL A 337 0.31 -24.77 -0.82
CA VAL A 337 1.25 -23.66 -0.63
C VAL A 337 1.86 -23.73 0.79
N PRO A 338 2.80 -24.64 1.03
CA PRO A 338 3.42 -24.81 2.35
C PRO A 338 4.40 -23.68 2.72
N ARG A 339 4.78 -22.83 1.75
CA ARG A 339 5.66 -21.66 1.91
C ARG A 339 5.03 -20.45 1.21
N PRO A 340 4.01 -19.82 1.81
CA PRO A 340 3.28 -18.72 1.16
C PRO A 340 4.13 -17.45 0.98
N ASP A 341 5.21 -17.31 1.75
CA ASP A 341 6.23 -16.27 1.58
C ASP A 341 6.96 -16.34 0.23
N LEU A 342 7.08 -17.55 -0.35
CA LEU A 342 7.74 -17.78 -1.65
C LEU A 342 6.75 -17.90 -2.81
N ASP A 343 5.44 -17.79 -2.56
CA ASP A 343 4.42 -17.97 -3.59
C ASP A 343 4.32 -16.73 -4.51
N PRO A 344 4.60 -16.86 -5.82
CA PRO A 344 4.56 -15.71 -6.73
C PRO A 344 3.16 -15.10 -6.87
N MET A 345 2.11 -15.90 -6.71
CA MET A 345 0.73 -15.42 -6.82
C MET A 345 0.35 -14.58 -5.60
N LEU A 346 0.69 -15.02 -4.38
CA LEU A 346 0.46 -14.23 -3.17
C LEU A 346 1.27 -12.93 -3.17
N ASN A 347 2.52 -12.96 -3.63
CA ASN A 347 3.33 -11.75 -3.76
C ASN A 347 2.75 -10.78 -4.81
N HIS A 348 2.23 -11.30 -5.92
CA HIS A 348 1.49 -10.48 -6.90
C HIS A 348 0.22 -9.89 -6.27
N LEU A 349 -0.61 -10.72 -5.64
CA LEU A 349 -1.85 -10.26 -4.99
C LEU A 349 -1.57 -9.17 -3.97
N HIS A 350 -0.62 -9.38 -3.07
CA HIS A 350 -0.22 -8.39 -2.07
C HIS A 350 0.07 -7.03 -2.70
N ARG A 351 0.84 -7.00 -3.80
CA ARG A 351 1.18 -5.77 -4.52
C ARG A 351 -0.04 -5.12 -5.16
N VAL A 352 -0.93 -5.90 -5.78
CA VAL A 352 -1.97 -5.37 -6.66
C VAL A 352 -3.30 -5.08 -5.95
N THR A 353 -3.58 -5.75 -4.84
CA THR A 353 -4.83 -5.58 -4.07
C THR A 353 -4.68 -4.62 -2.88
N SER A 354 -3.46 -4.16 -2.57
CA SER A 354 -3.19 -3.11 -1.58
C SER A 354 -3.21 -1.69 -2.16
N ARG A 355 -3.40 -1.55 -3.47
CA ARG A 355 -3.47 -0.25 -4.16
C ARG A 355 -4.74 0.51 -3.73
N SER A 356 -4.61 1.80 -3.41
CA SER A 356 -5.74 2.66 -3.00
C SER A 356 -6.32 3.51 -4.14
N THR A 357 -5.52 3.88 -5.13
CA THR A 357 -5.98 4.74 -6.24
C THR A 357 -6.67 3.94 -7.34
N GLN A 358 -7.83 4.41 -7.79
CA GLN A 358 -8.57 3.88 -8.94
C GLN A 358 -8.53 4.87 -10.11
N TRP A 359 -8.31 4.34 -11.32
CA TRP A 359 -8.21 5.11 -12.55
C TRP A 359 -9.25 4.61 -13.55
N ASN A 360 -10.40 5.26 -13.58
CA ASN A 360 -11.52 4.87 -14.46
C ASN A 360 -11.44 5.53 -15.84
N GLU A 361 -10.76 6.67 -15.93
CA GLU A 361 -10.49 7.41 -17.15
C GLU A 361 -9.12 8.07 -17.01
N LEU A 362 -8.31 8.07 -18.07
CA LEU A 362 -7.01 8.72 -18.12
C LEU A 362 -6.87 9.58 -19.37
N CYS A 363 -6.61 10.86 -19.16
CA CYS A 363 -6.25 11.79 -20.23
C CYS A 363 -4.81 12.23 -19.98
N VAL A 364 -3.84 11.59 -20.65
CA VAL A 364 -2.42 11.78 -20.37
C VAL A 364 -1.76 12.64 -21.45
N MET A 365 -1.17 13.76 -21.05
CA MET A 365 -0.32 14.59 -21.90
C MET A 365 1.11 14.03 -21.92
N ALA A 366 1.56 13.51 -23.06
CA ALA A 366 2.84 12.80 -23.15
C ALA A 366 3.97 13.63 -23.79
N PHE A 367 4.84 14.24 -23.00
CA PHE A 367 5.97 15.06 -23.45
C PHE A 367 7.31 14.56 -22.91
N ASP A 368 7.42 13.26 -22.67
CA ASP A 368 8.63 12.50 -22.27
C ASP A 368 9.66 12.32 -23.41
N HIS A 369 9.43 13.00 -24.53
CA HIS A 369 10.29 13.00 -25.70
C HIS A 369 11.61 13.73 -25.37
N ARG A 370 12.73 13.24 -25.90
CA ARG A 370 14.05 13.90 -25.77
C ARG A 370 14.60 14.29 -27.15
N ILE A 371 14.83 13.28 -28.02
CA ILE A 371 15.32 13.49 -29.38
C ILE A 371 14.48 14.53 -30.13
N GLN A 372 13.16 14.41 -30.09
CA GLN A 372 12.28 15.30 -30.86
C GLN A 372 12.32 16.75 -30.38
N PHE A 373 12.52 17.01 -29.09
CA PHE A 373 12.70 18.39 -28.62
C PHE A 373 14.08 18.95 -28.99
N VAL A 374 15.12 18.12 -28.95
CA VAL A 374 16.45 18.50 -29.44
C VAL A 374 16.43 18.81 -30.94
N ASP A 375 15.72 18.00 -31.73
CA ASP A 375 15.56 18.23 -33.16
C ASP A 375 14.74 19.50 -33.44
N MET A 376 13.68 19.77 -32.68
CA MET A 376 12.92 21.03 -32.78
C MET A 376 13.80 22.24 -32.47
N ALA A 377 14.61 22.19 -31.40
CA ALA A 377 15.54 23.26 -31.06
C ALA A 377 16.56 23.49 -32.17
N ARG A 378 17.12 22.41 -32.73
CA ARG A 378 18.06 22.47 -33.86
C ARG A 378 17.40 23.07 -35.11
N LEU A 379 16.17 22.68 -35.43
CA LEU A 379 15.41 23.20 -36.57
C LEU A 379 15.05 24.68 -36.41
N ALA A 380 14.78 25.13 -35.18
CA ALA A 380 14.52 26.54 -34.87
C ALA A 380 15.80 27.38 -34.74
N GLY A 381 16.98 26.75 -34.69
CA GLY A 381 18.26 27.44 -34.51
C GLY A 381 18.46 28.00 -33.09
N VAL A 382 17.84 27.39 -32.07
CA VAL A 382 17.94 27.80 -30.67
C VAL A 382 18.68 26.77 -29.82
N ASP A 383 19.18 27.21 -28.67
CA ASP A 383 19.90 26.35 -27.73
C ASP A 383 18.95 25.39 -26.99
N ILE A 384 19.43 24.17 -26.70
CA ILE A 384 18.63 23.13 -26.03
C ILE A 384 18.22 23.50 -24.59
N SER A 385 18.87 24.51 -23.99
CA SER A 385 18.48 25.06 -22.68
C SER A 385 17.08 25.69 -22.65
N CYS A 386 16.44 25.93 -23.80
CA CYS A 386 15.05 26.35 -23.84
C CYS A 386 14.04 25.22 -23.53
N ILE A 387 14.45 23.94 -23.67
CA ILE A 387 13.54 22.78 -23.56
C ILE A 387 12.90 22.68 -22.16
N PRO A 388 13.62 22.84 -21.03
CA PRO A 388 12.99 22.83 -19.71
C PRO A 388 11.88 23.89 -19.55
N THR A 389 12.11 25.11 -20.04
CA THR A 389 11.10 26.18 -20.03
C THR A 389 9.88 25.81 -20.87
N LEU A 390 10.10 25.28 -22.07
CA LEU A 390 9.01 24.80 -22.92
C LEU A 390 8.18 23.69 -22.24
N LYS A 391 8.82 22.74 -21.54
CA LYS A 391 8.11 21.68 -20.81
C LYS A 391 7.30 22.23 -19.64
N LYS A 392 7.76 23.28 -18.96
CA LYS A 392 6.95 24.01 -17.96
C LYS A 392 5.72 24.66 -18.59
N LEU A 393 5.83 25.22 -19.79
CA LEU A 393 4.68 25.80 -20.51
C LEU A 393 3.68 24.72 -20.97
N ILE A 394 4.15 23.56 -21.43
CA ILE A 394 3.29 22.40 -21.73
C ILE A 394 2.58 21.91 -20.45
N TYR A 395 3.28 21.86 -19.32
CA TYR A 395 2.70 21.50 -18.03
C TYR A 395 1.66 22.52 -17.55
N ARG A 396 1.91 23.83 -17.73
CA ARG A 396 0.94 24.89 -17.45
C ARG A 396 -0.33 24.68 -18.28
N ALA A 397 -0.20 24.47 -19.59
CA ALA A 397 -1.35 24.16 -20.45
C ALA A 397 -2.13 22.92 -19.97
N SER A 398 -1.41 21.87 -19.56
CA SER A 398 -2.01 20.64 -19.05
C SER A 398 -2.76 20.87 -17.74
N SER A 399 -2.20 21.66 -16.83
CA SER A 399 -2.81 22.02 -15.55
C SER A 399 -4.09 22.83 -15.75
N GLU A 400 -4.07 23.84 -16.63
CA GLU A 400 -5.25 24.63 -16.95
C GLU A 400 -6.35 23.78 -17.59
N VAL A 401 -6.01 22.84 -18.49
CA VAL A 401 -7.00 21.90 -19.06
C VAL A 401 -7.56 20.94 -18.02
N ALA A 402 -6.74 20.47 -17.09
CA ALA A 402 -7.20 19.57 -16.04
C ALA A 402 -8.28 20.23 -15.16
N GLU A 403 -8.14 21.52 -14.88
CA GLU A 403 -9.16 22.31 -14.18
C GLU A 403 -10.39 22.55 -15.07
N GLU A 404 -10.20 23.03 -16.30
CA GLU A 404 -11.28 23.39 -17.24
C GLU A 404 -12.14 22.18 -17.65
N ALA A 405 -11.54 21.01 -17.85
CA ALA A 405 -12.22 19.78 -18.28
C ALA A 405 -12.61 18.85 -17.12
N ASN A 406 -12.43 19.31 -15.87
CA ASN A 406 -12.70 18.59 -14.62
C ASN A 406 -12.06 17.19 -14.60
N LEU A 407 -10.73 17.15 -14.72
CA LEU A 407 -9.94 15.92 -14.79
C LEU A 407 -9.36 15.49 -13.43
N GLN A 408 -9.94 15.91 -12.30
CA GLN A 408 -9.49 15.42 -11.00
C GLN A 408 -9.64 13.89 -10.93
N GLY A 409 -8.54 13.19 -10.60
CA GLY A 409 -8.49 11.72 -10.64
C GLY A 409 -8.50 11.10 -12.04
N LYS A 410 -8.25 11.90 -13.09
CA LYS A 410 -8.23 11.49 -14.50
C LYS A 410 -7.06 12.09 -15.30
N ALA A 411 -6.46 13.16 -14.80
CA ALA A 411 -5.32 13.81 -15.42
C ALA A 411 -4.04 12.98 -15.25
N GLY A 412 -3.20 13.00 -16.28
CA GLY A 412 -1.86 12.46 -16.18
C GLY A 412 -0.88 13.11 -17.13
N LEU A 413 0.40 12.81 -16.94
CA LEU A 413 1.46 13.20 -17.85
C LEU A 413 2.51 12.11 -18.00
N LEU A 414 3.22 12.14 -19.14
CA LEU A 414 4.50 11.48 -19.31
C LEU A 414 5.59 12.55 -19.44
N CYS A 415 6.60 12.52 -18.57
CA CYS A 415 7.67 13.51 -18.55
C CYS A 415 9.01 12.88 -18.15
N ASP A 416 10.09 13.26 -18.82
CA ASP A 416 11.43 12.72 -18.61
C ASP A 416 12.24 13.44 -17.52
N SER A 417 13.27 12.77 -17.04
CA SER A 417 14.24 13.31 -16.09
C SER A 417 15.15 14.38 -16.71
N THR A 418 15.49 14.24 -17.99
CA THR A 418 16.58 14.97 -18.64
C THR A 418 16.25 16.45 -18.81
N PHE A 419 15.04 16.76 -19.27
CA PHE A 419 14.57 18.15 -19.44
C PHE A 419 13.37 18.50 -18.56
N GLY A 420 12.75 17.52 -17.91
CA GLY A 420 11.46 17.66 -17.26
C GLY A 420 11.47 17.56 -15.73
N GLN A 421 12.65 17.54 -15.09
CA GLN A 421 12.75 17.32 -13.65
C GLN A 421 11.97 18.34 -12.81
N ASP A 422 11.96 19.62 -13.19
CA ASP A 422 11.16 20.62 -12.48
C ASP A 422 9.66 20.35 -12.58
N VAL A 423 9.19 19.94 -13.76
CA VAL A 423 7.78 19.57 -13.96
C VAL A 423 7.40 18.35 -13.11
N LEU A 424 8.30 17.36 -13.04
CA LEU A 424 8.11 16.19 -12.17
C LEU A 424 8.02 16.60 -10.69
N ASN A 425 8.83 17.55 -10.25
CA ASN A 425 8.78 18.08 -8.88
C ASN A 425 7.44 18.80 -8.61
N ASP A 426 7.00 19.66 -9.54
CA ASP A 426 5.79 20.47 -9.39
C ASP A 426 4.49 19.64 -9.40
N VAL A 427 4.46 18.54 -10.16
CA VAL A 427 3.26 17.66 -10.26
C VAL A 427 3.18 16.63 -9.12
N THR A 428 4.30 16.29 -8.48
CA THR A 428 4.35 15.34 -7.36
C THR A 428 3.45 15.83 -6.22
N GLY A 429 2.62 14.94 -5.66
CA GLY A 429 1.68 15.21 -4.59
C GLY A 429 0.33 15.78 -5.06
N ARG A 430 0.13 16.06 -6.35
CA ARG A 430 -1.15 16.58 -6.89
C ARG A 430 -2.21 15.50 -7.15
N GLY A 431 -1.87 14.21 -6.95
CA GLY A 431 -2.77 13.09 -7.23
C GLY A 431 -2.97 12.84 -8.73
N TRP A 432 -1.99 13.19 -9.56
CA TRP A 432 -1.98 12.95 -11.01
C TRP A 432 -1.36 11.58 -11.33
N TRP A 433 -1.72 11.03 -12.48
CA TRP A 433 -1.03 9.86 -13.03
C TRP A 433 0.28 10.32 -13.69
N ILE A 434 1.44 9.99 -13.11
CA ILE A 434 2.76 10.52 -13.53
C ILE A 434 3.61 9.37 -14.04
N GLY A 435 3.84 9.28 -15.35
CA GLY A 435 4.80 8.32 -15.91
C GLY A 435 6.13 8.96 -16.28
N ARG A 436 7.22 8.26 -15.98
CA ARG A 436 8.60 8.71 -16.19
C ARG A 436 9.37 7.66 -17.01
N PRO A 437 9.88 8.01 -18.21
CA PRO A 437 10.60 7.08 -19.08
C PRO A 437 11.93 6.65 -18.45
N ILE A 438 12.35 5.42 -18.74
CA ILE A 438 13.65 4.88 -18.32
C ILE A 438 14.52 4.43 -19.50
N GLU A 439 13.92 4.15 -20.65
CA GLU A 439 14.64 3.71 -21.84
C GLU A 439 15.53 4.83 -22.38
N LEU A 440 16.67 4.51 -22.98
CA LEU A 440 17.41 5.42 -23.86
C LEU A 440 16.59 5.63 -25.15
N PRO A 441 16.41 6.86 -25.64
CA PRO A 441 15.57 7.08 -26.82
C PRO A 441 16.03 6.26 -28.02
N ALA A 442 15.10 5.60 -28.71
CA ALA A 442 15.34 4.81 -29.92
C ALA A 442 16.27 3.59 -29.75
N SER A 443 16.61 3.18 -28.52
CA SER A 443 17.49 2.02 -28.31
C SER A 443 16.83 0.70 -28.70
N ARG A 444 17.51 -0.10 -29.52
CA ARG A 444 17.18 -1.49 -29.86
C ARG A 444 18.51 -2.26 -30.09
N PRO A 445 18.98 -3.13 -29.18
CA PRO A 445 18.33 -3.59 -27.94
C PRO A 445 17.97 -2.47 -26.96
N LEU A 446 17.00 -2.75 -26.09
CA LEU A 446 16.57 -1.82 -25.05
C LEU A 446 17.75 -1.47 -24.12
N CYS A 447 18.09 -0.19 -24.02
CA CYS A 447 19.07 0.34 -23.08
C CYS A 447 18.37 1.29 -22.11
N LEU A 448 18.89 1.44 -20.89
CA LEU A 448 18.35 2.38 -19.89
C LEU A 448 19.18 3.67 -19.86
N GLU A 449 18.53 4.83 -19.89
CA GLU A 449 19.19 6.14 -20.05
C GLU A 449 20.13 6.49 -18.89
N HIS A 450 19.76 6.16 -17.65
CA HIS A 450 20.51 6.51 -16.45
C HIS A 450 21.07 5.28 -15.71
N GLY A 451 21.38 4.21 -16.47
CA GLY A 451 22.02 3.01 -15.93
C GLY A 451 21.06 2.07 -15.18
N ASN A 452 21.52 1.45 -14.09
CA ASN A 452 20.79 0.42 -13.37
C ASN A 452 19.46 0.95 -12.79
N ILE A 453 18.34 0.32 -13.16
CA ILE A 453 17.00 0.74 -12.74
C ILE A 453 16.81 0.70 -11.22
N GLY A 454 17.34 -0.33 -10.53
CA GLY A 454 17.23 -0.44 -9.08
C GLY A 454 17.85 0.73 -8.33
N SER A 455 18.99 1.24 -8.83
CA SER A 455 19.67 2.41 -8.26
C SER A 455 18.87 3.71 -8.49
N GLN A 456 18.20 3.83 -9.63
CA GLN A 456 17.39 5.01 -9.93
C GLN A 456 16.15 5.11 -9.02
N LEU A 457 15.43 4.00 -8.83
CA LEU A 457 14.14 3.98 -8.11
C LEU A 457 14.26 4.29 -6.62
N ILE A 458 15.45 4.22 -6.02
CA ILE A 458 15.69 4.62 -4.62
C ILE A 458 15.31 6.09 -4.40
N SER A 459 15.53 6.94 -5.40
CA SER A 459 15.34 8.40 -5.32
C SER A 459 13.98 8.87 -5.85
N TRP A 460 13.16 7.97 -6.40
CA TRP A 460 11.91 8.35 -7.04
C TRP A 460 10.77 8.45 -6.02
N PRO A 461 9.88 9.45 -6.15
CA PRO A 461 8.61 9.44 -5.43
C PRO A 461 7.81 8.18 -5.79
N LYS A 462 7.27 7.52 -4.77
CA LYS A 462 6.53 6.26 -4.89
C LYS A 462 5.36 6.31 -5.88
N GLU A 463 4.74 7.48 -6.05
CA GLU A 463 3.60 7.68 -6.95
C GLU A 463 4.00 7.81 -8.44
N HIS A 464 5.30 7.91 -8.75
CA HIS A 464 5.77 7.94 -10.14
C HIS A 464 5.74 6.53 -10.73
N ILE A 465 5.31 6.45 -11.98
CA ILE A 465 5.14 5.20 -12.71
C ILE A 465 6.33 5.04 -13.65
N VAL A 466 6.98 3.88 -13.57
CA VAL A 466 8.09 3.53 -14.46
C VAL A 466 7.51 3.28 -15.84
N LYS A 467 7.84 4.14 -16.80
CA LYS A 467 7.49 3.93 -18.20
C LYS A 467 8.67 3.30 -18.93
N CYS A 468 8.45 2.13 -19.49
CA CYS A 468 9.45 1.37 -20.24
C CYS A 468 8.96 1.15 -21.66
N LEU A 469 9.57 1.83 -22.64
CA LEU A 469 9.30 1.60 -24.06
C LEU A 469 10.27 0.56 -24.62
N VAL A 470 9.74 -0.46 -25.28
CA VAL A 470 10.52 -1.51 -25.94
C VAL A 470 10.11 -1.67 -27.41
N PHE A 471 11.09 -1.71 -28.30
CA PHE A 471 10.89 -2.02 -29.73
C PHE A 471 10.90 -3.53 -29.94
N PHE A 472 9.83 -4.20 -29.53
CA PHE A 472 9.74 -5.65 -29.47
C PHE A 472 8.94 -6.22 -30.63
N HIS A 473 9.53 -7.12 -31.41
CA HIS A 473 8.83 -7.89 -32.44
C HIS A 473 8.84 -9.39 -32.09
N PRO A 474 7.72 -10.13 -32.18
CA PRO A 474 7.70 -11.58 -31.90
C PRO A 474 8.70 -12.40 -32.75
N GLU A 475 8.93 -11.94 -33.98
CA GLU A 475 9.90 -12.49 -34.95
C GLU A 475 11.29 -11.86 -34.88
N ASP A 476 11.61 -11.11 -33.81
CA ASP A 476 12.98 -10.67 -33.58
C ASP A 476 13.93 -11.87 -33.60
N ASN A 477 15.14 -11.67 -34.13
CA ASN A 477 16.16 -12.69 -34.05
C ASN A 477 16.39 -13.09 -32.59
N HIS A 478 16.67 -14.38 -32.37
CA HIS A 478 16.65 -14.96 -31.04
C HIS A 478 17.55 -14.23 -30.01
N PRO A 479 18.82 -13.85 -30.34
CA PRO A 479 19.65 -13.08 -29.42
C PRO A 479 19.05 -11.72 -29.02
N LEU A 480 18.60 -10.93 -30.00
CA LEU A 480 17.98 -9.61 -29.74
C LEU A 480 16.73 -9.77 -28.87
N ARG A 481 15.88 -10.75 -29.18
CA ARG A 481 14.65 -11.00 -28.42
C ARG A 481 14.96 -11.31 -26.95
N LEU A 482 15.93 -12.19 -26.69
CA LEU A 482 16.33 -12.54 -25.32
C LEU A 482 16.89 -11.34 -24.54
N GLU A 483 17.67 -10.46 -25.19
CA GLU A 483 18.23 -9.28 -24.56
C GLU A 483 17.15 -8.27 -24.16
N GLN A 484 16.15 -8.04 -25.03
CA GLN A 484 15.00 -7.21 -24.71
C GLN A 484 14.15 -7.82 -23.58
N GLU A 485 13.84 -9.11 -23.65
CA GLU A 485 13.07 -9.83 -22.62
C GLU A 485 13.75 -9.75 -21.24
N LYS A 486 15.07 -9.98 -21.19
CA LYS A 486 15.84 -9.90 -19.96
C LYS A 486 15.78 -8.50 -19.35
N THR A 487 15.96 -7.46 -20.17
CA THR A 487 15.94 -6.08 -19.68
C THR A 487 14.56 -5.70 -19.13
N VAL A 488 13.48 -6.08 -19.83
CA VAL A 488 12.11 -5.84 -19.33
C VAL A 488 11.85 -6.62 -18.03
N GLN A 489 12.36 -7.84 -17.91
CA GLN A 489 12.25 -8.63 -16.68
C GLN A 489 12.97 -7.96 -15.50
N GLU A 490 14.18 -7.43 -15.71
CA GLU A 490 14.93 -6.67 -14.69
C GLU A 490 14.16 -5.41 -14.24
N VAL A 491 13.57 -4.68 -15.19
CA VAL A 491 12.72 -3.51 -14.90
C VAL A 491 11.50 -3.91 -14.08
N TYR A 492 10.81 -4.98 -14.47
CA TYR A 492 9.65 -5.47 -13.74
C TYR A 492 10.00 -5.90 -12.32
N SER A 493 11.09 -6.65 -12.13
CA SER A 493 11.58 -7.04 -10.81
C SER A 493 11.92 -5.83 -9.93
N ALA A 494 12.56 -4.80 -10.49
CA ALA A 494 12.86 -3.57 -9.77
C ALA A 494 11.60 -2.79 -9.38
N CYS A 495 10.57 -2.77 -10.24
CA CYS A 495 9.26 -2.18 -9.93
C CYS A 495 8.57 -2.95 -8.79
N CYS A 496 8.58 -4.28 -8.82
CA CYS A 496 8.04 -5.10 -7.73
C CYS A 496 8.74 -4.84 -6.40
N GLN A 497 10.08 -4.77 -6.38
CA GLN A 497 10.86 -4.55 -5.17
C GLN A 497 10.69 -3.14 -4.59
N SER A 498 10.73 -2.12 -5.44
CA SER A 498 10.53 -0.73 -5.03
C SER A 498 9.06 -0.37 -4.83
N GLY A 499 8.16 -1.24 -5.30
CA GLY A 499 6.70 -1.12 -5.40
C GLY A 499 6.20 0.05 -6.26
N HIS A 500 7.01 0.58 -7.19
CA HIS A 500 6.51 1.47 -8.23
C HIS A 500 5.66 0.67 -9.23
N GLU A 501 4.74 1.34 -9.91
CA GLU A 501 3.97 0.73 -11.00
C GLU A 501 4.79 0.71 -12.30
N LEU A 502 4.53 -0.28 -13.15
CA LEU A 502 5.14 -0.40 -14.48
C LEU A 502 4.11 -0.11 -15.59
N LEU A 503 4.41 0.89 -16.43
CA LEU A 503 3.82 1.08 -17.75
C LEU A 503 4.75 0.48 -18.81
N LEU A 504 4.35 -0.64 -19.41
CA LEU A 504 5.07 -1.25 -20.51
C LEU A 504 4.49 -0.77 -21.85
N GLU A 505 5.30 0.00 -22.60
CA GLU A 505 4.98 0.47 -23.94
C GLU A 505 5.62 -0.43 -24.98
N VAL A 506 4.79 -1.08 -25.80
CA VAL A 506 5.25 -1.98 -26.86
C VAL A 506 5.07 -1.29 -28.20
N ILE A 507 6.16 -1.19 -28.96
CA ILE A 507 6.14 -0.67 -30.34
C ILE A 507 6.76 -1.71 -31.25
N LEU A 508 6.01 -2.14 -32.28
CA LEU A 508 6.59 -2.94 -33.35
C LEU A 508 7.58 -2.07 -34.17
N PRO A 509 8.81 -2.55 -34.43
CA PRO A 509 9.82 -1.80 -35.17
C PRO A 509 9.34 -1.32 -36.55
N ALA A 510 9.75 -0.11 -36.95
CA ALA A 510 9.26 0.53 -38.17
C ALA A 510 9.70 -0.21 -39.46
N ASP A 511 10.83 -0.91 -39.39
CA ASP A 511 11.46 -1.70 -40.46
C ASP A 511 10.90 -3.14 -40.57
N MET A 512 9.95 -3.51 -39.72
CA MET A 512 9.34 -4.85 -39.68
C MET A 512 7.84 -4.78 -39.97
N GLU A 513 7.23 -5.96 -40.13
CA GLU A 513 5.79 -6.09 -40.28
C GLU A 513 5.06 -5.54 -39.04
N ARG A 514 3.94 -4.84 -39.27
CA ARG A 514 3.14 -4.23 -38.22
C ARG A 514 1.69 -4.61 -38.42
N ASN A 515 1.17 -5.44 -37.51
CA ASN A 515 -0.23 -5.82 -37.44
C ASN A 515 -0.65 -6.08 -35.99
N ASP A 516 -1.96 -6.11 -35.75
CA ASP A 516 -2.53 -6.25 -34.41
C ASP A 516 -2.24 -7.62 -33.76
N GLU A 517 -2.17 -8.69 -34.56
CA GLU A 517 -1.88 -10.04 -34.08
C GLU A 517 -0.48 -10.11 -33.45
N LEU A 518 0.49 -9.41 -34.03
CA LEU A 518 1.86 -9.32 -33.49
C LEU A 518 1.90 -8.62 -32.14
N TYR A 519 1.05 -7.60 -31.90
CA TYR A 519 0.90 -7.00 -30.57
C TYR A 519 0.33 -7.98 -29.55
N LEU A 520 -0.73 -8.72 -29.92
CA LEU A 520 -1.31 -9.74 -29.05
C LEU A 520 -0.28 -10.83 -28.68
N ARG A 521 0.54 -11.26 -29.66
CA ARG A 521 1.62 -12.21 -29.44
C ARG A 521 2.72 -11.66 -28.52
N ALA A 522 3.07 -10.38 -28.65
CA ALA A 522 4.03 -9.72 -27.76
C ALA A 522 3.53 -9.66 -26.31
N ILE A 523 2.28 -9.23 -26.10
CA ILE A 523 1.64 -9.21 -24.76
C ILE A 523 1.62 -10.62 -24.15
N LYS A 524 1.18 -11.61 -24.93
CA LYS A 524 1.17 -13.02 -24.50
C LYS A 524 2.56 -13.50 -24.13
N ARG A 525 3.60 -13.10 -24.87
CA ARG A 525 4.99 -13.46 -24.57
C ARG A 525 5.44 -12.90 -23.23
N PHE A 526 5.19 -11.63 -22.93
CA PHE A 526 5.55 -11.05 -21.64
C PHE A 526 4.81 -11.72 -20.46
N TYR A 527 3.52 -12.02 -20.61
CA TYR A 527 2.80 -12.80 -19.59
C TYR A 527 3.37 -14.21 -19.40
N ASN A 528 3.81 -14.89 -20.46
CA ASN A 528 4.47 -16.19 -20.35
C ASN A 528 5.81 -16.11 -19.60
N LEU A 529 6.44 -14.94 -19.56
CA LEU A 529 7.66 -14.67 -18.79
C LEU A 529 7.36 -14.27 -17.34
N GLY A 530 6.07 -14.21 -16.94
CA GLY A 530 5.64 -13.77 -15.62
C GLY A 530 5.66 -12.25 -15.42
N ILE A 531 5.86 -11.47 -16.50
CA ILE A 531 5.84 -10.01 -16.46
C ILE A 531 4.37 -9.55 -16.50
N LYS A 532 3.93 -8.94 -15.40
CA LYS A 532 2.55 -8.45 -15.21
C LYS A 532 2.58 -6.94 -14.97
N PRO A 533 2.75 -6.12 -16.02
CA PRO A 533 2.82 -4.69 -15.86
C PRO A 533 1.48 -4.15 -15.34
N ASP A 534 1.54 -3.11 -14.52
CA ASP A 534 0.34 -2.44 -14.02
C ASP A 534 -0.47 -1.83 -15.17
N TRP A 535 0.24 -1.33 -16.18
CA TRP A 535 -0.33 -0.67 -17.35
C TRP A 535 0.32 -1.14 -18.65
N TRP A 536 -0.50 -1.23 -19.68
CA TRP A 536 -0.03 -1.36 -21.07
C TRP A 536 -0.17 -0.03 -21.79
N LYS A 537 0.79 0.29 -22.66
CA LYS A 537 0.68 1.36 -23.66
C LYS A 537 0.81 0.75 -25.04
N LEU A 538 -0.30 0.76 -25.77
CA LEU A 538 -0.46 0.10 -27.08
C LEU A 538 -0.98 1.08 -28.14
N PRO A 539 -0.66 0.89 -29.43
CA PRO A 539 -1.28 1.69 -30.47
C PRO A 539 -2.77 1.37 -30.56
N PRO A 540 -3.56 2.22 -31.22
CA PRO A 540 -4.92 1.86 -31.56
C PRO A 540 -4.96 0.59 -32.41
N LEU A 541 -5.71 -0.41 -31.96
CA LEU A 541 -5.98 -1.66 -32.68
C LEU A 541 -7.38 -1.61 -33.31
N GLN A 542 -7.67 -2.54 -34.23
CA GLN A 542 -9.02 -2.80 -34.71
C GLN A 542 -9.93 -3.29 -33.56
N ALA A 543 -11.24 -3.06 -33.71
CA ALA A 543 -12.22 -3.32 -32.66
C ALA A 543 -12.24 -4.78 -32.19
N GLU A 544 -12.12 -5.74 -33.13
CA GLU A 544 -12.11 -7.17 -32.85
C GLU A 544 -10.84 -7.60 -32.09
N ASN A 545 -9.72 -6.93 -32.35
CA ASN A 545 -8.45 -7.23 -31.69
C ASN A 545 -8.40 -6.68 -30.26
N TRP A 546 -9.17 -5.63 -29.95
CA TRP A 546 -9.34 -5.20 -28.56
C TRP A 546 -10.06 -6.23 -27.70
N ASP A 547 -11.02 -6.99 -28.24
CA ASP A 547 -11.67 -8.07 -27.50
C ASP A 547 -10.67 -9.18 -27.14
N ALA A 548 -9.78 -9.53 -28.08
CA ALA A 548 -8.72 -10.50 -27.83
C ALA A 548 -7.71 -10.02 -26.78
N VAL A 549 -7.35 -8.73 -26.78
CA VAL A 549 -6.48 -8.14 -25.76
C VAL A 549 -7.15 -8.12 -24.39
N ASP A 550 -8.42 -7.70 -24.30
CA ASP A 550 -9.18 -7.70 -23.03
C ASP A 550 -9.27 -9.13 -22.48
N GLN A 551 -9.69 -10.10 -23.29
CA GLN A 551 -9.75 -11.50 -22.89
C GLN A 551 -8.40 -12.03 -22.39
N LEU A 552 -7.30 -11.74 -23.10
CA LEU A 552 -5.97 -12.17 -22.69
C LEU A 552 -5.56 -11.56 -21.35
N ILE A 553 -5.80 -10.25 -21.15
CA ILE A 553 -5.46 -9.57 -19.90
C ILE A 553 -6.30 -10.12 -18.75
N GLN A 554 -7.61 -10.31 -18.93
CA GLN A 554 -8.47 -10.90 -17.88
C GLN A 554 -8.06 -12.33 -17.51
N GLU A 555 -7.62 -13.14 -18.48
CA GLU A 555 -7.12 -14.49 -18.24
C GLU A 555 -5.78 -14.48 -17.47
N ARG A 556 -4.88 -13.56 -17.80
CA ARG A 556 -3.47 -13.59 -17.34
C ARG A 556 -3.22 -12.74 -16.10
N ASP A 557 -3.89 -11.61 -16.00
CA ASP A 557 -3.81 -10.68 -14.87
C ASP A 557 -5.08 -9.81 -14.76
N PRO A 558 -6.14 -10.29 -14.09
CA PRO A 558 -7.37 -9.52 -13.89
C PRO A 558 -7.16 -8.26 -13.02
N TYR A 559 -5.98 -8.08 -12.42
CA TYR A 559 -5.60 -6.90 -11.63
C TYR A 559 -4.76 -5.89 -12.42
N CYS A 560 -4.56 -6.09 -13.73
CA CYS A 560 -4.00 -5.06 -14.60
C CYS A 560 -4.90 -3.82 -14.54
N ARG A 561 -4.32 -2.62 -14.41
CA ARG A 561 -5.09 -1.38 -14.32
C ARG A 561 -5.72 -1.02 -15.66
N GLY A 562 -5.05 -1.37 -16.75
CA GLY A 562 -5.60 -1.29 -18.10
C GLY A 562 -4.59 -0.83 -19.14
N VAL A 563 -5.14 -0.36 -20.25
CA VAL A 563 -4.40 0.10 -21.42
C VAL A 563 -4.61 1.60 -21.62
N VAL A 564 -3.53 2.33 -21.90
CA VAL A 564 -3.58 3.70 -22.43
C VAL A 564 -3.15 3.70 -23.91
N LEU A 565 -3.94 4.32 -24.76
CA LEU A 565 -3.69 4.39 -26.20
C LEU A 565 -2.58 5.39 -26.51
N LEU A 566 -1.59 4.98 -27.29
CA LEU A 566 -0.52 5.88 -27.73
C LEU A 566 -0.83 6.55 -29.06
N GLY A 567 -0.33 7.78 -29.24
CA GLY A 567 -0.69 8.61 -30.38
C GLY A 567 0.15 8.41 -31.65
N LEU A 568 1.42 7.99 -31.55
CA LEU A 568 2.38 7.88 -32.67
C LEU A 568 2.54 9.13 -33.57
N ASP A 569 2.15 10.32 -33.10
CA ASP A 569 2.08 11.53 -33.95
C ASP A 569 1.08 11.38 -35.11
N ALA A 570 0.09 10.51 -34.92
CA ALA A 570 -0.98 10.29 -35.88
C ALA A 570 -1.84 11.56 -36.02
N PRO A 571 -2.40 11.81 -37.22
CA PRO A 571 -3.43 12.81 -37.43
C PRO A 571 -4.63 12.60 -36.49
N GLN A 572 -5.30 13.70 -36.14
CA GLN A 572 -6.47 13.67 -35.25
C GLN A 572 -7.58 12.72 -35.74
N ALA A 573 -7.79 12.59 -37.06
CA ALA A 573 -8.78 11.68 -37.63
C ALA A 573 -8.45 10.20 -37.36
N GLU A 574 -7.17 9.82 -37.41
CA GLU A 574 -6.73 8.46 -37.09
C GLU A 574 -6.86 8.18 -35.60
N LEU A 575 -6.53 9.16 -34.73
CA LEU A 575 -6.75 9.05 -33.29
C LEU A 575 -8.24 8.87 -32.96
N GLN A 576 -9.12 9.61 -33.62
CA GLN A 576 -10.56 9.47 -33.45
C GLN A 576 -11.06 8.07 -33.86
N ALA A 577 -10.60 7.55 -35.00
CA ALA A 577 -10.92 6.19 -35.44
C ALA A 577 -10.44 5.15 -34.41
N GLY A 578 -9.22 5.33 -33.89
CA GLY A 578 -8.66 4.49 -32.84
C GLY A 578 -9.46 4.52 -31.52
N PHE A 579 -9.93 5.70 -31.11
CA PHE A 579 -10.78 5.85 -29.93
C PHE A 579 -12.14 5.17 -30.11
N ASN A 580 -12.74 5.27 -31.30
CA ASN A 580 -13.99 4.56 -31.62
C ASN A 580 -13.79 3.04 -31.60
N ALA A 581 -12.68 2.52 -32.13
CA ALA A 581 -12.39 1.09 -32.11
C ALA A 581 -12.24 0.53 -30.67
N ALA A 582 -11.76 1.36 -29.74
CA ALA A 582 -11.63 1.02 -28.33
C ALA A 582 -12.88 1.35 -27.48
N ALA A 583 -13.96 1.86 -28.09
CA ALA A 583 -15.17 2.21 -27.36
C ALA A 583 -15.84 0.97 -26.74
N GLY A 584 -16.38 1.12 -25.53
CA GLY A 584 -17.00 0.02 -24.77
C GLY A 584 -16.03 -0.99 -24.16
N LYS A 585 -14.72 -0.93 -24.46
CA LYS A 585 -13.72 -1.85 -23.92
C LYS A 585 -13.28 -1.41 -22.53
N SER A 586 -13.62 -2.18 -21.50
CA SER A 586 -13.39 -1.80 -20.10
C SER A 586 -11.91 -1.67 -19.73
N ILE A 587 -11.05 -2.40 -20.44
CA ILE A 587 -9.60 -2.41 -20.21
C ILE A 587 -8.92 -1.15 -20.75
N VAL A 588 -9.48 -0.48 -21.75
CA VAL A 588 -8.90 0.75 -22.31
C VAL A 588 -9.35 1.94 -21.46
N LYS A 589 -8.44 2.47 -20.63
CA LYS A 589 -8.75 3.53 -19.66
C LYS A 589 -8.60 4.92 -20.23
N GLY A 590 -7.90 5.08 -21.35
CA GLY A 590 -7.53 6.42 -21.77
C GLY A 590 -6.55 6.48 -22.91
N PHE A 591 -5.94 7.65 -23.05
CA PHE A 591 -4.89 7.92 -24.02
C PHE A 591 -3.68 8.59 -23.37
N ALA A 592 -2.51 8.37 -23.98
CA ALA A 592 -1.26 9.05 -23.72
C ALA A 592 -0.70 9.60 -25.03
N VAL A 593 -1.06 10.84 -25.34
CA VAL A 593 -0.78 11.49 -26.63
C VAL A 593 0.11 12.70 -26.41
N GLY A 594 1.08 12.87 -27.31
CA GLY A 594 2.14 13.85 -27.18
C GLY A 594 2.19 14.85 -28.33
N ARG A 595 3.07 14.58 -29.30
CA ARG A 595 3.45 15.52 -30.37
C ARG A 595 2.28 16.08 -31.18
N THR A 596 1.20 15.32 -31.38
CA THR A 596 -0.04 15.82 -31.99
C THR A 596 -0.61 17.06 -31.27
N LEU A 597 -0.39 17.19 -29.96
CA LEU A 597 -0.91 18.28 -29.13
C LEU A 597 0.02 19.50 -29.08
N PHE A 598 1.33 19.28 -28.96
CA PHE A 598 2.29 20.36 -28.71
C PHE A 598 3.35 20.58 -29.80
N GLY A 599 3.55 19.64 -30.73
CA GLY A 599 4.70 19.65 -31.64
C GLY A 599 4.79 20.90 -32.51
N LYS A 600 3.72 21.22 -33.25
CA LYS A 600 3.66 22.44 -34.07
C LYS A 600 3.75 23.72 -33.23
N PRO A 601 2.91 23.93 -32.19
CA PRO A 601 3.03 25.11 -31.32
C PRO A 601 4.42 25.28 -30.70
N SER A 602 5.06 24.18 -30.27
CA SER A 602 6.41 24.21 -29.69
C SER A 602 7.46 24.71 -30.67
N LEU A 603 7.39 24.28 -31.94
CA LEU A 603 8.31 24.75 -32.97
C LEU A 603 8.09 26.23 -33.31
N GLU A 604 6.83 26.68 -33.39
CA GLU A 604 6.49 28.10 -33.59
C GLU A 604 7.07 28.95 -32.44
N TRP A 605 6.92 28.48 -31.19
CA TRP A 605 7.46 29.17 -30.01
C TRP A 605 8.98 29.22 -30.01
N MET A 606 9.67 28.10 -30.31
CA MET A 606 11.13 28.07 -30.41
C MET A 606 11.68 29.01 -31.49
N LYS A 607 10.93 29.25 -32.57
CA LYS A 607 11.29 30.21 -33.61
C LYS A 607 10.99 31.67 -33.24
N GLY A 608 10.35 31.91 -32.10
CA GLY A 608 9.89 33.24 -31.68
C GLY A 608 8.68 33.76 -32.46
N GLU A 609 7.92 32.86 -33.13
CA GLU A 609 6.73 33.22 -33.91
C GLU A 609 5.50 33.45 -33.01
N ILE A 610 5.49 32.83 -31.81
CA ILE A 610 4.43 32.97 -30.81
C ILE A 610 5.04 33.14 -29.41
N ASN A 611 4.32 33.81 -28.51
CA ASN A 611 4.72 33.98 -27.11
C ASN A 611 4.24 32.83 -26.20
N ASP A 612 4.60 32.88 -24.92
CA ASP A 612 4.29 31.85 -23.92
C ASP A 612 2.77 31.60 -23.77
N ASP A 613 1.96 32.66 -23.71
CA ASP A 613 0.52 32.53 -23.53
C ASP A 613 -0.15 31.98 -24.81
N GLU A 614 0.30 32.40 -25.99
CA GLU A 614 -0.16 31.86 -27.28
C GLU A 614 0.16 30.37 -27.43
N LEU A 615 1.38 29.95 -27.03
CA LEU A 615 1.78 28.54 -26.98
C LEU A 615 0.84 27.74 -26.07
N VAL A 616 0.62 28.23 -24.85
CA VAL A 616 -0.28 27.60 -23.87
C VAL A 616 -1.68 27.47 -24.46
N GLN A 617 -2.27 28.54 -24.99
CA GLN A 617 -3.62 28.50 -25.55
C GLN A 617 -3.77 27.51 -26.72
N LYS A 618 -2.77 27.44 -27.62
CA LYS A 618 -2.78 26.48 -28.73
C LYS A 618 -2.73 25.03 -28.23
N ILE A 619 -1.87 24.72 -27.27
CA ILE A 619 -1.79 23.38 -26.68
C ILE A 619 -3.08 23.02 -25.95
N LYS A 620 -3.64 23.95 -25.15
CA LYS A 620 -4.92 23.77 -24.46
C LYS A 620 -6.03 23.42 -25.44
N THR A 621 -6.17 24.20 -26.52
CA THR A 621 -7.18 23.99 -27.56
C THR A 621 -7.06 22.58 -28.16
N ASN A 622 -5.85 22.17 -28.53
CA ASN A 622 -5.62 20.84 -29.07
C ASN A 622 -5.98 19.73 -28.07
N TYR A 623 -5.61 19.91 -26.81
CA TYR A 623 -5.84 18.91 -25.78
C TYR A 623 -7.33 18.78 -25.41
N LEU A 624 -8.05 19.90 -25.27
CA LEU A 624 -9.51 19.92 -25.07
C LEU A 624 -10.24 19.25 -26.23
N ASN A 625 -9.83 19.51 -27.47
CA ASN A 625 -10.39 18.83 -28.64
C ASN A 625 -10.17 17.31 -28.58
N LEU A 626 -8.97 16.86 -28.20
CA LEU A 626 -8.69 15.43 -28.07
C LEU A 626 -9.50 14.77 -26.95
N ILE A 627 -9.67 15.45 -25.80
CA ILE A 627 -10.53 14.99 -24.71
C ILE A 627 -11.98 14.88 -25.17
N ALA A 628 -12.47 15.85 -25.95
CA ALA A 628 -13.81 15.81 -26.52
C ALA A 628 -13.98 14.60 -27.45
N LEU A 629 -13.01 14.33 -28.33
CA LEU A 629 -13.02 13.14 -29.19
C LEU A 629 -13.04 11.85 -28.37
N TRP A 630 -12.19 11.75 -27.34
CA TRP A 630 -12.16 10.60 -26.44
C TRP A 630 -13.52 10.37 -25.79
N ARG A 631 -14.16 11.41 -25.26
CA ARG A 631 -15.47 11.31 -24.60
C ARG A 631 -16.65 11.07 -25.56
N GLN A 632 -16.52 11.45 -26.83
CA GLN A 632 -17.54 11.27 -27.87
C GLN A 632 -17.43 9.93 -28.63
N ARG A 633 -16.45 9.09 -28.28
CA ARG A 633 -16.27 7.78 -28.91
C ARG A 633 -17.55 6.96 -28.83
N LYS A 634 -17.91 6.32 -29.94
CA LYS A 634 -19.18 5.59 -30.11
C LYS A 634 -19.01 4.10 -29.94
#